data_AF-A0A9E8ZC43-F1
#
_entry.id   AF-A0A9E8ZC43-F1
#
_cell.length_a   1.000
_cell.length_b   1.000
_cell.length_c   1.000
_cell.angle_alpha   90.00
_cell.angle_beta   90.00
_cell.angle_gamma   90.00
#
_symmetry.space_group_name_H-M   'P 1'
#
loop_
_entity.id
_entity.type
_entity.pdbx_description
1 polymer ?
#
loop_
_entity_poly.entity_id
_entity_poly.type
_entity_poly.pdbx_seq_one_letter_code
_entity_poly.pdbx_strand_id
1 'polypeptide(L)' 'MNWQEGQRVECEGLNWGVCYLTLMNEQMAVVYCPQYEIVTTGSPEQLKQVGWRPIATTKVIYLDEWVKSHHHHQRPVPTS' A
#
# COMPACT_ATOMS: atom_id res chain seq x y z
N MET A 1 16.54 4.70 5.09
CA MET A 1 15.18 5.01 4.61
C MET A 1 14.20 4.39 5.59
N ASN A 2 13.35 5.21 6.22
CA ASN A 2 12.38 4.73 7.22
C ASN A 2 11.07 4.43 6.49
N TRP A 3 10.75 3.14 6.34
CA TRP A 3 9.44 2.71 5.85
C TRP A 3 8.38 2.95 6.92
N GLN A 4 7.16 3.31 6.50
CA GLN A 4 6.05 3.62 7.39
C GLN A 4 4.80 2.83 7.02
N GLU A 5 3.98 2.49 7.99
CA GLU A 5 2.65 1.91 7.74
C GLU A 5 1.77 2.91 6.97
N GLY A 6 0.94 2.40 6.07
CA GLY A 6 0.14 3.18 5.12
C GLY A 6 0.94 3.74 3.93
N GLN A 7 2.28 3.60 3.92
CA GLN A 7 3.10 4.09 2.83
C GLN A 7 2.89 3.26 1.55
N ARG A 8 2.89 3.96 0.42
CA ARG A 8 2.85 3.32 -0.90
C ARG A 8 4.22 2.77 -1.28
N VAL A 9 4.23 1.55 -1.77
CA VAL A 9 5.43 0.84 -2.23
C VAL A 9 5.20 0.26 -3.62
N GLU A 10 6.29 0.09 -4.35
CA GLU A 10 6.34 -0.60 -5.64
C GLU A 10 7.45 -1.64 -5.62
N CYS A 11 7.34 -2.67 -6.46
CA CYS A 11 8.38 -3.66 -6.66
C CYS A 11 9.06 -3.42 -8.01
N GLU A 12 10.38 -3.25 -8.01
CA GLU A 12 11.14 -3.05 -9.23
C GLU A 12 11.04 -4.28 -10.16
N GLY A 13 10.73 -4.05 -11.43
CA GLY A 13 10.61 -5.11 -12.44
C GLY A 13 9.30 -5.88 -12.44
N LEU A 14 8.38 -5.64 -11.48
CA LEU A 14 7.05 -6.27 -11.44
C LEU A 14 5.97 -5.21 -11.25
N ASN A 15 5.03 -5.14 -12.21
CA ASN A 15 3.90 -4.22 -12.09
C ASN A 15 2.74 -4.87 -11.32
N TRP A 16 2.79 -4.76 -10.00
CA TRP A 16 1.70 -5.17 -9.11
C TRP A 16 0.63 -4.09 -8.88
N GLY A 17 0.75 -2.95 -9.57
CA GLY A 17 -0.04 -1.76 -9.29
C GLY A 17 0.41 -1.03 -8.02
N VAL A 18 -0.48 -0.24 -7.43
CA VAL A 18 -0.21 0.47 -6.18
C VAL A 18 -0.31 -0.52 -5.01
N CYS A 19 0.79 -0.74 -4.30
CA CYS A 19 0.82 -1.55 -3.09
C CYS A 19 1.05 -0.69 -1.85
N TYR A 20 0.76 -1.25 -0.67
CA TYR A 20 0.79 -0.54 0.60
C TYR A 20 1.52 -1.36 1.65
N LEU A 21 2.31 -0.68 2.49
CA LEU A 21 2.78 -1.24 3.74
C LEU A 21 1.64 -1.23 4.75
N THR A 22 1.21 -2.40 5.20
CA THR A 22 0.08 -2.55 6.14
C THR A 22 0.54 -2.77 7.58
N LEU A 23 1.75 -3.30 7.75
CA LEU A 23 2.41 -3.47 9.04
C LEU A 23 3.92 -3.29 8.86
N MET A 24 4.57 -2.60 9.79
CA MET A 24 6.01 -2.35 9.74
C MET A 24 6.62 -2.32 11.15
N ASN A 25 7.59 -3.19 11.40
CA ASN A 25 8.48 -3.13 12.56
C ASN A 25 9.93 -3.47 12.15
N GLU A 26 10.84 -3.57 13.12
CA GLU A 26 12.26 -3.84 12.86
C GLU A 26 12.54 -5.21 12.23
N GLN A 27 11.64 -6.17 12.41
CA GLN A 27 11.84 -7.58 12.03
C GLN A 27 10.99 -7.98 10.83
N MET A 28 9.88 -7.29 10.60
CA MET A 28 8.85 -7.68 9.66
C MET A 28 8.18 -6.47 9.03
N ALA A 29 7.92 -6.58 7.74
CA ALA A 29 7.00 -5.72 7.04
C ALA A 29 6.04 -6.55 6.18
N VAL A 30 4.82 -6.03 6.02
CA VAL A 30 3.75 -6.66 5.26
C VAL A 30 3.32 -5.72 4.16
N VAL A 31 3.44 -6.19 2.91
CA VAL A 31 3.00 -5.46 1.72
C VAL A 31 1.73 -6.08 1.19
N TYR A 32 0.72 -5.25 0.98
CA TYR A 32 -0.55 -5.63 0.36
C TYR A 32 -0.72 -4.92 -0.99
N CYS A 33 -1.00 -5.69 -2.04
CA CYS A 33 -1.27 -5.20 -3.38
C CYS A 33 -2.73 -5.50 -3.75
N PRO A 34 -3.66 -4.53 -3.60
CA PRO A 34 -5.09 -4.76 -3.78
C PRO A 34 -5.49 -5.16 -5.20
N GLN A 35 -4.76 -4.69 -6.23
CA GLN A 35 -5.11 -4.98 -7.63
C GLN A 35 -5.15 -6.48 -7.95
N TYR A 36 -4.29 -7.26 -7.29
CA TYR A 36 -4.17 -8.71 -7.48
C TYR A 36 -4.45 -9.49 -6.19
N GLU A 37 -4.90 -8.80 -5.13
CA GLU A 37 -5.12 -9.36 -3.79
C GLU A 37 -3.90 -10.13 -3.22
N ILE A 38 -2.69 -9.67 -3.53
CA ILE A 38 -1.45 -10.31 -3.09
C ILE A 38 -1.00 -9.74 -1.75
N VAL A 39 -0.55 -10.63 -0.87
CA VAL A 39 0.16 -10.29 0.35
C VAL A 39 1.58 -10.85 0.27
N THR A 40 2.56 -10.00 0.56
CA THR A 40 3.96 -10.40 0.70
C THR A 40 4.48 -9.97 2.06
N THR A 41 5.34 -10.79 2.66
CA THR A 41 5.91 -10.54 3.98
C THR A 41 7.39 -10.86 4.00
N GLY A 42 8.17 -10.11 4.76
CA GLY A 42 9.59 -10.40 4.98
C GLY A 42 10.19 -9.38 5.94
N SER A 43 11.47 -9.52 6.26
CA SER A 43 12.15 -8.43 6.95
C SER A 43 12.24 -7.22 6.02
N PRO A 44 12.31 -5.98 6.56
CA PRO A 44 12.45 -4.79 5.75
C PRO A 44 13.64 -4.87 4.77
N GLU A 45 14.76 -5.47 5.21
CA GLU A 45 15.96 -5.65 4.42
C GLU A 45 15.76 -6.66 3.29
N GLN A 46 15.08 -7.78 3.56
CA GLN A 46 14.75 -8.77 2.53
C GLN A 46 13.84 -8.19 1.47
N LEU A 47 12.80 -7.44 1.87
CA LEU A 47 11.88 -6.83 0.91
C LEU A 47 12.60 -5.81 0.02
N LYS A 48 13.52 -5.01 0.58
CA LYS A 48 14.38 -4.13 -0.22
C LYS A 48 15.24 -4.90 -1.23
N GLN A 49 15.85 -6.00 -0.79
CA GLN A 49 16.72 -6.83 -1.65
C GLN A 49 15.97 -7.43 -2.84
N VAL A 50 14.70 -7.81 -2.67
CA VAL A 50 13.88 -8.33 -3.76
C VAL A 50 13.22 -7.23 -4.61
N GLY A 51 13.52 -5.95 -4.34
CA GLY A 51 13.13 -4.83 -5.19
C GLY A 51 11.97 -3.98 -4.67
N TRP A 52 11.44 -4.23 -3.46
CA TRP A 52 10.43 -3.34 -2.88
C TRP A 52 11.04 -2.01 -2.47
N ARG A 53 10.41 -0.92 -2.89
CA ARG A 53 10.86 0.43 -2.57
C ARG A 53 9.67 1.36 -2.35
N PRO A 54 9.85 2.40 -1.52
CA PRO A 54 8.83 3.40 -1.34
C PRO A 54 8.62 4.18 -2.64
N ILE A 55 7.37 4.41 -3.01
CA ILE A 55 7.04 5.35 -4.08
C ILE A 55 7.29 6.74 -3.51
N ALA A 56 8.27 7.47 -4.06
CA ALA A 56 8.50 8.86 -3.72
C ALA A 56 7.26 9.66 -4.13
N THR A 57 6.38 9.97 -3.19
CA THR A 57 5.18 10.75 -3.47
C THR A 57 5.54 12.18 -3.85
N THR A 58 5.20 12.59 -5.08
CA THR A 58 4.92 14.00 -5.43
C THR A 58 3.57 14.48 -4.90
N LYS A 59 2.80 13.64 -4.19
CA LYS A 59 1.60 14.06 -3.45
C LYS A 59 1.23 13.05 -2.37
N VAL A 60 1.32 13.46 -1.11
CA VAL A 60 0.69 12.77 0.02
C VAL A 60 -0.82 12.93 -0.15
N ILE A 61 -1.54 11.83 -0.39
CA ILE A 61 -3.00 11.82 -0.26
C ILE A 61 -3.27 11.35 1.17
N TYR A 62 -3.73 12.25 2.02
CA TYR A 62 -4.12 11.92 3.39
C TYR A 62 -5.31 10.95 3.34
N LEU A 63 -5.35 9.99 4.29
CA LEU A 63 -6.40 8.97 4.38
C LEU A 63 -7.83 9.57 4.30
N ASP A 64 -8.00 10.78 4.85
CA ASP A 64 -9.24 11.56 4.82
C ASP A 64 -9.70 11.92 3.39
N GLU A 65 -8.78 12.17 2.47
CA GLU A 65 -9.09 12.46 1.07
C GLU A 65 -9.50 11.19 0.31
N TRP A 66 -8.89 10.04 0.65
CA TRP A 66 -9.27 8.74 0.07
C TRP A 66 -10.70 8.34 0.47
N VAL A 67 -11.03 8.43 1.76
CA VAL A 67 -12.37 8.12 2.30
C VAL A 67 -13.45 9.00 1.64
N LYS A 68 -13.18 10.31 1.50
CA LYS A 68 -14.13 11.24 0.84
C LYS A 68 -14.34 10.91 -0.65
N SER A 69 -13.29 10.50 -1.36
CA SER A 69 -13.38 10.15 -2.78
C SER A 69 -14.20 8.88 -3.05
N HIS A 70 -14.12 7.89 -2.14
CA HIS A 70 -14.81 6.61 -2.28
C HIS A 70 -16.27 6.64 -1.80
N HIS A 71 -16.61 7.51 -0.83
CA HIS A 71 -18.02 7.70 -0.45
C HIS A 71 -18.87 8.37 -1.54
N HIS A 72 -18.27 9.13 -2.47
CA HIS A 72 -19.02 9.75 -3.56
C HIS A 72 -19.41 8.76 -4.68
N HIS A 73 -18.83 7.55 -4.70
CA HIS A 73 -19.10 6.55 -5.74
C HIS A 73 -19.96 5.37 -5.28
N GLN A 74 -20.26 5.26 -3.99
CA GLN A 74 -21.17 4.24 -3.50
C GLN A 74 -22.61 4.78 -3.55
N ARG A 75 -23.39 4.30 -4.53
CA ARG A 75 -24.84 4.47 -4.49
C ARG A 75 -25.36 3.77 -3.22
N PRO A 76 -26.28 4.38 -2.46
CA PRO A 76 -26.83 3.75 -1.28
C PRO A 76 -27.47 2.41 -1.66
N VAL A 77 -27.23 1.39 -0.83
CA VAL A 77 -27.91 0.09 -0.94
C VAL A 77 -29.41 0.34 -0.73
N PRO A 78 -30.29 -0.09 -1.66
CA PRO A 78 -31.73 0.06 -1.44
C PRO A 78 -32.13 -0.77 -0.22
N THR A 79 -32.66 -0.11 0.80
CA THR A 79 -33.37 -0.79 1.89
C THR A 79 -34.81 -1.02 1.44
N SER A 80 -35.19 -2.28 1.28
CA SER A 80 -36.57 -2.73 1.07
C SER A 80 -37.43 -2.52 2.31
#